data_AF-A0A6N8BTD1-F1
#
_entry.id   AF-A0A6N8BTD1-F1
#
_cell.length_a   1.000
_cell.length_b   1.000
_cell.length_c   1.000
_cell.angle_alpha   90.00
_cell.angle_beta   90.00
_cell.angle_gamma   90.00
#
_symmetry.space_group_name_H-M   'P 1'
#
loop_
_entity.id
_entity.type
_entity.pdbx_description
1 polymer ?
#
loop_
_entity_poly.entity_id
_entity_poly.type
_entity_poly.pdbx_seq_one_letter_code
_entity_poly.pdbx_strand_id
1 'polypeptide(L)'
;MKSQVIRLALCLALLLGLCPAQGAAAKDLTGNSNIQLVRELYNNVRETLPSEVNAAENTQTIQNRLKCYEENHDYGQRIQICNNKYVKGIVHHARKAVHSRPNLGEFVLNVDLCPILYNICMGQTEDDKERCILFERQCIDYTLDMFWRGSAQYTQQTYRLDQ
;
A
#
# COMPACT_ATOMS: atom_id res chain seq x y z
N MET A 1 -3.17 4.07 -67.79
CA MET A 1 -2.43 4.40 -66.55
C MET A 1 -3.30 4.39 -65.28
N LYS A 2 -4.49 5.03 -65.24
CA LYS A 2 -5.37 5.05 -64.03
C LYS A 2 -5.80 3.67 -63.50
N SER A 3 -6.09 2.71 -64.38
CA SER A 3 -6.56 1.36 -63.97
C SER A 3 -5.48 0.50 -63.30
N GLN A 4 -4.20 0.67 -63.66
CA GLN A 4 -3.10 -0.07 -63.04
C GLN A 4 -2.79 0.43 -61.62
N VAL A 5 -2.94 1.74 -61.37
CA VAL A 5 -2.74 2.33 -60.04
C VAL A 5 -3.81 1.85 -59.05
N ILE A 6 -5.06 1.73 -59.51
CA ILE A 6 -6.18 1.24 -58.68
C ILE A 6 -5.98 -0.24 -58.30
N ARG A 7 -5.50 -1.08 -59.23
CA ARG A 7 -5.21 -2.49 -58.95
C ARG A 7 -4.04 -2.66 -57.98
N LEU A 8 -3.00 -1.82 -58.10
CA LEU A 8 -1.87 -1.84 -57.15
C LEU A 8 -2.31 -1.43 -55.74
N ALA A 9 -3.16 -0.40 -55.63
CA ALA A 9 -3.68 0.07 -54.35
C ALA A 9 -4.58 -0.97 -53.67
N LEU A 10 -5.41 -1.68 -54.43
CA LEU A 10 -6.24 -2.78 -53.92
C LEU A 10 -5.41 -3.97 -53.43
N CYS A 11 -4.34 -4.33 -54.15
CA CYS A 11 -3.44 -5.41 -53.71
C CYS A 11 -2.70 -5.03 -52.42
N LEU A 12 -2.25 -3.78 -52.27
CA LEU A 12 -1.61 -3.31 -51.04
C LEU A 12 -2.58 -3.28 -49.85
N ALA A 13 -3.83 -2.88 -50.06
CA ALA A 13 -4.85 -2.85 -49.00
C ALA A 13 -5.22 -4.27 -48.52
N LEU A 14 -5.30 -5.24 -49.43
CA LEU A 14 -5.52 -6.65 -49.09
C LEU A 14 -4.33 -7.28 -48.34
N LEU A 15 -3.10 -6.92 -48.70
CA LEU A 15 -1.89 -7.38 -48.00
C LEU A 15 -1.77 -6.78 -46.59
N LEU A 16 -2.20 -5.54 -46.37
CA LEU A 16 -2.18 -4.89 -45.06
C LEU A 16 -3.34 -5.34 -44.15
N GLY A 17 -4.49 -5.75 -44.71
CA GLY A 17 -5.65 -6.25 -43.95
C GLY A 17 -5.53 -7.70 -43.47
N LEU A 18 -4.57 -8.47 -44.01
CA LEU A 18 -4.33 -9.87 -43.66
C LEU A 18 -3.23 -10.07 -42.62
N CYS A 19 -2.60 -9.00 -42.14
CA CYS A 19 -1.76 -9.10 -40.94
C CYS A 19 -2.70 -9.34 -39.75
N PRO A 20 -2.68 -10.54 -39.11
CA PRO A 20 -3.39 -10.69 -37.85
C PRO A 20 -2.82 -9.63 -36.93
N ALA A 21 -3.67 -8.71 -36.49
CA ALA A 21 -3.35 -7.85 -35.38
C ALA A 21 -2.91 -8.81 -34.28
N GLN A 22 -1.60 -8.84 -34.01
CA GLN A 22 -1.07 -9.56 -32.87
C GLN A 22 -1.72 -8.85 -31.68
N GLY A 23 -2.86 -9.38 -31.25
CA GLY A 23 -3.52 -8.94 -30.04
C GLY A 23 -2.45 -9.02 -28.99
N ALA A 24 -2.00 -7.86 -28.50
CA ALA A 24 -1.00 -7.78 -27.48
C ALA A 24 -1.48 -8.69 -26.35
N ALA A 25 -0.85 -9.86 -26.22
CA ALA A 25 -1.23 -10.82 -25.21
C ALA A 25 -1.14 -10.06 -23.89
N ALA A 26 -2.28 -9.86 -23.23
CA ALA A 26 -2.31 -9.20 -21.93
C ALA A 26 -1.31 -9.94 -21.05
N LYS A 27 -0.25 -9.24 -20.65
CA LYS A 27 0.84 -9.86 -19.92
C LYS A 27 0.27 -10.38 -18.61
N ASP A 28 0.29 -11.69 -18.43
CA ASP A 28 -0.18 -12.31 -17.21
C ASP A 28 0.74 -11.88 -16.05
N LEU A 29 0.21 -11.01 -15.19
CA LEU A 29 0.90 -10.50 -14.00
C LEU A 29 0.70 -11.42 -12.78
N THR A 30 -0.02 -12.55 -12.91
CA THR A 30 -0.28 -13.47 -11.79
C THR A 30 0.97 -14.15 -11.24
N GLY A 31 2.11 -14.07 -11.93
CA GLY A 31 3.41 -14.53 -11.45
C GLY A 31 4.11 -13.63 -10.40
N ASN A 32 3.50 -12.53 -9.94
CA ASN A 32 4.16 -11.60 -9.01
C ASN A 32 3.97 -11.99 -7.52
N SER A 33 5.07 -12.39 -6.88
CA SER A 33 5.19 -12.60 -5.42
C SER A 33 4.66 -11.44 -4.57
N ASN A 34 4.73 -10.21 -5.10
CA ASN A 34 4.35 -8.99 -4.40
C ASN A 34 2.82 -8.89 -4.16
N ILE A 35 1.99 -9.49 -5.02
CA ILE A 35 0.53 -9.48 -4.83
C ILE A 35 0.13 -10.42 -3.70
N GLN A 36 0.79 -11.57 -3.60
CA GLN A 36 0.56 -12.52 -2.50
C GLN A 36 0.97 -11.89 -1.16
N LEU A 37 2.14 -11.24 -1.11
CA LEU A 37 2.61 -10.51 0.07
C LEU A 37 1.57 -9.48 0.57
N VAL A 38 1.08 -8.62 -0.32
CA VAL A 38 0.10 -7.59 0.05
C VAL A 38 -1.24 -8.20 0.44
N ARG A 39 -1.66 -9.30 -0.20
CA ARG A 39 -2.90 -10.01 0.13
C ARG A 39 -2.83 -10.66 1.52
N GLU A 40 -1.72 -11.32 1.83
CA GLU A 40 -1.48 -11.91 3.15
C GLU A 40 -1.45 -10.82 4.23
N LEU A 41 -0.72 -9.74 3.99
CA LEU A 41 -0.70 -8.59 4.89
C LEU A 41 -2.11 -8.03 5.11
N TYR A 42 -2.89 -7.81 4.06
CA TYR A 42 -4.27 -7.32 4.17
C TYR A 42 -5.12 -8.23 5.07
N ASN A 43 -5.03 -9.55 4.88
CA ASN A 43 -5.78 -10.52 5.67
C ASN A 43 -5.38 -10.46 7.15
N ASN A 44 -4.08 -10.42 7.44
CA ASN A 44 -3.58 -10.35 8.82
C ASN A 44 -3.99 -9.04 9.51
N VAL A 45 -3.92 -7.92 8.79
CA VAL A 45 -4.34 -6.60 9.30
C VAL A 45 -5.85 -6.58 9.59
N ARG A 46 -6.67 -7.16 8.72
CA ARG A 46 -8.12 -7.25 8.94
C ARG A 46 -8.47 -8.02 10.22
N GLU A 47 -7.66 -9.00 10.59
CA GLU A 47 -7.82 -9.80 11.81
C GLU A 47 -7.17 -9.16 13.05
N THR A 48 -6.44 -8.07 12.88
CA THR A 48 -5.75 -7.36 13.97
C THR A 48 -6.71 -6.45 14.73
N LEU A 49 -6.73 -6.63 16.05
CA LEU A 49 -7.46 -5.73 16.95
C LEU A 49 -6.79 -4.34 16.96
N PRO A 50 -7.54 -3.24 16.76
CA PRO A 50 -6.99 -1.90 16.90
C PRO A 50 -6.44 -1.70 18.32
N SER A 51 -5.28 -1.04 18.44
CA SER A 51 -4.74 -0.65 19.74
C SER A 51 -4.84 0.85 19.97
N GLU A 52 -4.91 1.26 21.22
CA GLU A 52 -4.91 2.66 21.64
C GLU A 52 -3.50 3.26 21.73
N VAL A 53 -2.45 2.44 21.59
CA VAL A 53 -1.07 2.89 21.72
C VAL A 53 -0.70 3.80 20.55
N ASN A 54 -0.45 5.07 20.84
CA ASN A 54 -0.18 6.13 19.84
C ASN A 54 -1.30 6.30 18.81
N ALA A 55 -2.54 5.93 19.15
CA ALA A 55 -3.63 5.92 18.18
C ALA A 55 -3.85 7.30 17.54
N ALA A 56 -3.82 8.37 18.34
CA ALA A 56 -4.01 9.74 17.87
C ALA A 56 -2.81 10.21 17.02
N GLU A 57 -1.59 9.96 17.48
CA GLU A 57 -0.36 10.37 16.80
C GLU A 57 -0.17 9.63 15.47
N ASN A 58 -0.51 8.35 15.41
CA ASN A 58 -0.48 7.55 14.19
C ASN A 58 -1.52 8.06 13.20
N THR A 59 -2.76 8.32 13.64
CA THR A 59 -3.80 8.96 12.82
C THR A 59 -3.31 10.29 12.24
N GLN A 60 -2.73 11.15 13.07
CA GLN A 60 -2.19 12.43 12.61
C GLN A 60 -1.06 12.24 11.60
N THR A 61 -0.19 11.24 11.80
CA THR A 61 0.91 10.92 10.87
C THR A 61 0.37 10.45 9.52
N ILE A 62 -0.69 9.64 9.51
CA ILE A 62 -1.39 9.22 8.28
C ILE A 62 -2.01 10.43 7.57
N GLN A 63 -2.75 11.28 8.29
CA GLN A 63 -3.35 12.49 7.71
C GLN A 63 -2.29 13.43 7.12
N ASN A 64 -1.16 13.59 7.79
CA ASN A 64 -0.04 14.37 7.30
C ASN A 64 0.58 13.78 6.02
N ARG A 65 0.65 12.44 5.92
CA ARG A 65 1.08 11.74 4.69
C ARG A 65 0.12 12.03 3.55
N LEU A 66 -1.19 11.92 3.78
CA LEU A 66 -2.22 12.19 2.77
C LEU A 66 -2.13 13.63 2.25
N LYS A 67 -2.03 14.60 3.16
CA LYS A 67 -1.80 16.02 2.78
C LYS A 67 -0.51 16.21 1.99
N CYS A 68 0.57 15.55 2.38
CA CYS A 68 1.85 15.61 1.65
C CYS A 68 1.71 15.07 0.22
N TYR A 69 0.90 14.02 0.01
CA TYR A 69 0.63 13.49 -1.33
C TYR A 69 -0.20 14.45 -2.20
N GLU A 70 -1.09 15.23 -1.59
CA GLU A 70 -1.86 16.27 -2.28
C GLU A 70 -0.94 17.42 -2.75
N GLU A 71 0.07 17.76 -1.94
CA GLU A 71 1.03 18.85 -2.23
C GLU A 71 2.16 18.45 -3.20
N ASN A 72 2.54 17.16 -3.22
CA ASN A 72 3.65 16.65 -4.04
C ASN A 72 3.09 15.72 -5.12
N HIS A 73 3.10 16.14 -6.38
CA HIS A 73 2.54 15.33 -7.49
C HIS A 73 3.55 14.38 -8.13
N ASP A 74 4.86 14.61 -7.94
CA ASP A 74 5.90 13.72 -8.44
C ASP A 74 5.97 12.42 -7.60
N TYR A 75 5.98 11.28 -8.29
CA TYR A 75 5.97 9.97 -7.64
C TYR A 75 7.26 9.71 -6.85
N GLY A 76 8.42 10.12 -7.38
CA GLY A 76 9.71 9.99 -6.69
C GLY A 76 9.75 10.81 -5.40
N GLN A 77 9.25 12.04 -5.45
CA GLN A 77 9.13 12.92 -4.29
C GLN A 77 8.17 12.39 -3.24
N ARG A 78 7.02 11.80 -3.62
CA ARG A 78 6.10 11.16 -2.67
C ARG A 78 6.79 10.06 -1.86
N ILE A 79 7.57 9.21 -2.52
CA ILE A 79 8.35 8.16 -1.84
C ILE A 79 9.43 8.79 -0.95
N GLN A 80 10.26 9.67 -1.51
CA GLN A 80 11.44 10.16 -0.80
C GLN A 80 11.13 11.17 0.32
N ILE A 81 10.04 11.93 0.21
CA ILE A 81 9.70 12.98 1.17
C ILE A 81 8.57 12.50 2.07
N CYS A 82 7.42 12.16 1.47
CA CYS A 82 6.21 11.88 2.23
C CYS A 82 6.31 10.53 2.97
N ASN A 83 6.73 9.45 2.31
CA ASN A 83 6.85 8.14 2.98
C ASN A 83 7.97 8.15 4.02
N ASN A 84 9.13 8.73 3.71
CA ASN A 84 10.20 8.86 4.69
C ASN A 84 9.78 9.66 5.93
N LYS A 85 9.01 10.75 5.76
CA LYS A 85 8.46 11.52 6.89
C LYS A 85 7.43 10.71 7.68
N TYR A 86 6.56 9.98 6.98
CA TYR A 86 5.57 9.08 7.56
C TYR A 86 6.24 8.00 8.43
N VAL A 87 7.15 7.20 7.87
CA VAL A 87 7.82 6.11 8.59
C VAL A 87 8.61 6.64 9.79
N LYS A 88 9.34 7.76 9.63
CA LYS A 88 10.04 8.41 10.75
C LYS A 88 9.08 8.84 11.86
N GLY A 89 7.90 9.36 11.51
CA GLY A 89 6.86 9.71 12.47
C GLY A 89 6.39 8.49 13.26
N ILE A 90 6.00 7.42 12.58
CA ILE A 90 5.54 6.17 13.21
C ILE A 90 6.63 5.60 14.14
N VAL A 91 7.89 5.52 13.67
CA VAL A 91 9.01 5.02 14.48
C VAL A 91 9.23 5.89 15.72
N HIS A 92 9.15 7.22 15.58
CA HIS A 92 9.32 8.15 16.70
C HIS A 92 8.23 7.96 17.77
N HIS A 93 6.97 7.85 17.37
CA HIS A 93 5.87 7.58 18.29
C HIS A 93 6.01 6.20 18.95
N ALA A 94 6.35 5.18 18.17
CA ALA A 94 6.60 3.84 18.70
C ALA A 94 7.74 3.82 19.73
N ARG A 95 8.88 4.49 19.49
CA ARG A 95 9.98 4.57 20.47
C ARG A 95 9.57 5.25 21.78
N LYS A 96 8.65 6.22 21.71
CA LYS A 96 8.17 6.93 22.90
C LYS A 96 7.26 6.07 23.76
N ALA A 97 6.36 5.31 23.15
CA ALA A 97 5.35 4.54 23.87
C ALA A 97 5.73 3.10 24.17
N VAL A 98 6.63 2.49 23.38
CA VAL A 98 7.01 1.09 23.49
C VAL A 98 8.47 0.98 23.89
N HIS A 99 8.72 0.40 25.08
CA HIS A 99 10.06 0.30 25.65
C HIS A 99 10.79 -1.02 25.35
N SER A 100 10.12 -1.98 24.72
CA SER A 100 10.76 -3.22 24.26
C SER A 100 11.75 -2.95 23.11
N ARG A 101 12.64 -3.92 22.87
CA ARG A 101 13.63 -3.85 21.79
C ARG A 101 12.98 -4.24 20.46
N PRO A 102 12.95 -3.35 19.44
CA PRO A 102 12.38 -3.69 18.15
C PRO A 102 13.34 -4.49 17.27
N ASN A 103 12.77 -5.32 16.40
CA ASN A 103 13.39 -5.64 15.12
C ASN A 103 13.13 -4.48 14.14
N LEU A 104 13.95 -3.42 14.25
CA LEU A 104 13.70 -2.15 13.57
C LEU A 104 13.72 -2.26 12.03
N GLY A 105 14.57 -3.13 11.47
CA GLY A 105 14.67 -3.33 10.02
C GLY A 105 13.35 -3.87 9.46
N GLU A 106 12.88 -4.99 10.01
CA GLU A 106 11.61 -5.60 9.62
C GLU A 106 10.43 -4.67 9.89
N PHE A 107 10.43 -3.99 11.04
CA PHE A 107 9.38 -3.03 11.39
C PHE A 107 9.24 -1.93 10.32
N VAL A 108 10.36 -1.28 9.96
CA VAL A 108 10.38 -0.20 8.97
C VAL A 108 9.91 -0.68 7.60
N LEU A 109 10.38 -1.86 7.16
CA LEU A 109 9.97 -2.43 5.88
C LEU A 109 8.46 -2.72 5.81
N ASN A 110 7.87 -3.22 6.90
CA ASN A 110 6.46 -3.58 6.95
C ASN A 110 5.55 -2.34 7.12
N VAL A 111 5.96 -1.35 7.93
CA VAL A 111 5.20 -0.09 8.06
C VAL A 111 5.13 0.66 6.72
N ASP A 112 6.19 0.60 5.90
CA ASP A 112 6.19 1.25 4.58
C ASP A 112 5.15 0.67 3.60
N LEU A 113 4.62 -0.54 3.90
CA LEU A 113 3.54 -1.17 3.13
C LEU A 113 2.14 -0.71 3.56
N CYS A 114 1.97 -0.17 4.77
CA CYS A 114 0.66 0.24 5.28
C CYS A 114 -0.08 1.29 4.40
N PRO A 115 0.59 2.27 3.78
CA PRO A 115 -0.05 3.17 2.82
C PRO A 115 -0.67 2.44 1.60
N ILE A 116 -0.17 1.27 1.23
CA ILE A 116 -0.76 0.45 0.15
C ILE A 116 -2.13 -0.08 0.59
N LEU A 117 -2.24 -0.53 1.84
CA LEU A 117 -3.51 -1.02 2.39
C LEU A 117 -4.58 0.07 2.48
N TYR A 118 -4.18 1.30 2.80
CA TYR A 118 -5.06 2.47 2.70
C TYR A 118 -5.66 2.60 1.29
N ASN A 119 -4.81 2.55 0.26
CA ASN A 119 -5.26 2.69 -1.13
C ASN A 119 -6.18 1.54 -1.57
N ILE A 120 -5.89 0.31 -1.12
CA ILE A 120 -6.76 -0.85 -1.36
C ILE A 120 -8.12 -0.65 -0.67
N CYS A 121 -8.12 -0.19 0.58
CA CYS A 121 -9.35 0.10 1.32
C CYS A 121 -10.19 1.15 0.57
N MET A 122 -9.60 2.26 0.13
CA MET A 122 -10.32 3.32 -0.58
C MET A 122 -11.06 2.79 -1.80
N GLY A 123 -10.42 1.90 -2.58
CA GLY A 123 -11.03 1.27 -3.74
C GLY A 123 -12.15 0.27 -3.42
N GLN A 124 -12.25 -0.21 -2.18
CA GLN A 124 -13.28 -1.15 -1.73
C GLN A 124 -14.44 -0.47 -0.97
N THR A 125 -14.21 0.71 -0.39
CA THR A 125 -15.16 1.37 0.52
C THR A 125 -15.75 2.66 -0.04
N GLU A 126 -15.85 2.78 -1.37
CA GLU A 126 -16.43 3.96 -2.04
C GLU A 126 -15.85 5.29 -1.53
N ASP A 127 -14.52 5.34 -1.37
CA ASP A 127 -13.78 6.52 -0.90
C ASP A 127 -14.04 6.97 0.56
N ASP A 128 -14.48 6.07 1.44
CA ASP A 128 -14.54 6.31 2.89
C ASP A 128 -13.14 6.48 3.51
N LYS A 129 -12.68 7.74 3.54
CA LYS A 129 -11.36 8.13 4.07
C LYS A 129 -11.16 7.76 5.53
N GLU A 130 -12.18 7.98 6.38
CA GLU A 130 -12.04 7.78 7.83
C GLU A 130 -11.84 6.30 8.15
N ARG A 131 -12.63 5.44 7.50
CA ARG A 131 -12.47 3.99 7.61
C ARG A 131 -11.10 3.52 7.12
N CYS A 132 -10.58 4.10 6.04
CA CYS A 132 -9.28 3.69 5.51
C CYS A 132 -8.09 4.21 6.33
N ILE A 133 -8.21 5.37 6.98
CA ILE A 133 -7.25 5.81 7.99
C ILE A 133 -7.22 4.83 9.16
N LEU A 134 -8.39 4.40 9.65
CA LEU A 134 -8.48 3.40 10.72
C LEU A 134 -7.82 2.07 10.29
N PHE A 135 -8.05 1.63 9.05
CA PHE A 135 -7.46 0.41 8.54
C PHE A 135 -5.92 0.50 8.38
N GLU A 136 -5.40 1.63 7.93
CA GLU A 136 -3.95 1.88 7.91
C GLU A 136 -3.36 1.90 9.32
N ARG A 137 -4.09 2.44 10.31
CA ARG A 137 -3.68 2.38 11.71
C ARG A 137 -3.62 0.95 12.23
N GLN A 138 -4.60 0.10 11.89
CA GLN A 138 -4.55 -1.32 12.24
C GLN A 138 -3.33 -2.02 11.63
N CYS A 139 -2.90 -1.62 10.43
CA CYS A 139 -1.66 -2.13 9.84
C CYS A 139 -0.42 -1.77 10.66
N ILE A 140 -0.36 -0.54 11.16
CA ILE A 140 0.71 -0.10 12.05
C ILE A 140 0.67 -0.92 13.35
N ASP A 141 -0.51 -1.16 13.92
CA ASP A 141 -0.67 -1.99 15.12
C ASP A 141 -0.19 -3.43 14.89
N TYR A 142 -0.61 -4.07 13.80
CA TYR A 142 -0.13 -5.40 13.41
C TYR A 142 1.40 -5.44 13.33
N THR A 143 1.99 -4.43 12.70
CA THR A 143 3.44 -4.34 12.52
C THR A 143 4.16 -4.11 13.84
N LEU A 144 3.58 -3.30 14.75
CA LEU A 144 4.10 -3.11 16.11
C LEU A 144 4.06 -4.40 16.90
N ASP A 145 2.96 -5.16 16.84
CA ASP A 145 2.81 -6.42 17.56
C ASP A 145 3.84 -7.46 17.09
N MET A 146 4.02 -7.56 15.78
CA MET A 146 4.93 -8.54 15.18
C MET A 146 6.42 -8.25 15.40
N PHE A 147 6.83 -6.97 15.32
CA PHE A 147 8.25 -6.62 15.25
C PHE A 147 8.75 -5.77 16.41
N TRP A 148 7.86 -5.30 17.30
CA TRP A 148 8.24 -4.40 18.39
C TRP A 148 7.76 -4.87 19.75
N ARG A 149 6.44 -4.98 19.95
CA ARG A 149 5.82 -5.31 21.25
C ARG A 149 6.08 -6.77 21.65
N GLY A 150 6.32 -7.65 20.66
CA GLY A 150 6.47 -9.09 20.86
C GLY A 150 5.10 -9.78 20.87
N SER A 151 4.98 -10.87 20.11
CA SER A 151 3.70 -11.55 19.89
C SER A 151 3.08 -12.07 21.20
N ALA A 152 1.75 -11.88 21.31
CA ALA A 152 0.81 -12.40 22.31
C ALA A 152 0.87 -11.92 23.78
N GLN A 153 1.98 -11.40 24.29
CA GLN A 153 2.06 -10.99 25.72
C GLN A 153 1.65 -9.54 25.98
N TYR A 154 1.88 -8.62 25.04
CA TYR A 154 1.50 -7.21 25.21
C TYR A 154 -0.02 -7.03 25.14
N THR A 155 -0.69 -7.76 24.25
CA THR A 155 -2.16 -7.84 24.13
C THR A 155 -2.87 -8.46 25.34
N GLN A 156 -2.17 -8.95 26.37
CA GLN A 156 -2.79 -9.28 27.66
C GLN A 156 -2.40 -8.31 28.77
N GLN A 157 -1.30 -7.57 28.62
CA GLN A 157 -0.81 -6.66 29.65
C GLN A 157 -1.49 -5.28 29.60
N THR A 158 -1.76 -4.71 28.41
CA THR A 158 -2.52 -3.45 28.32
C THR A 158 -3.95 -3.63 28.80
N TYR A 159 -4.65 -4.70 28.40
CA TYR A 159 -6.03 -4.95 28.85
C TYR A 159 -6.17 -5.26 30.36
N ARG A 160 -5.08 -5.66 31.04
CA ARG A 160 -5.06 -5.88 32.50
C ARG A 160 -4.76 -4.63 33.31
N LEU A 161 -4.16 -3.61 32.70
CA LEU A 161 -3.84 -2.35 33.39
C LEU A 161 -5.02 -1.37 33.37
N ASP A 162 -6.05 -1.67 32.57
CA ASP A 162 -7.27 -0.87 32.41
C ASP A 162 -8.51 -1.49 33.10
N GLN A 163 -8.34 -2.44 34.02
CA GLN A 163 -9.37 -2.94 34.96
C GLN A 163 -9.05 -2.53 36.40
#